data_AF-A0A0G1C9R8-F1
#
_entry.id   AF-A0A0G1C9R8-F1
#
_cell.length_a   1.000
_cell.length_b   1.000
_cell.length_c   1.000
_cell.angle_alpha   90.00
_cell.angle_beta   90.00
_cell.angle_gamma   90.00
#
_symmetry.space_group_name_H-M   'P 1'
#
loop_
_entity.id
_entity.type
_entity.pdbx_description
1 polymer ?
#
loop_
_entity_poly.entity_id
_entity_poly.type
_entity_poly.pdbx_seq_one_letter_code
_entity_poly.pdbx_strand_id
1 'polypeptide(L)'
;MGGGEALAKFLLAQKSKLTITDLRKRKILEPVIKRLGNNKIEFVLGKHREADFKKNDIIVFNPAVSIFSRWAKLAKRYKKPIENDLTLFLKILKTKNPNADYIAVTGTRGKTTTSFWINHFLEKSVLGGNIPGKGFFTILENKEWPFVLELSSFELEFLKRSAKPPKVAVIMNLYNDHLNRYGNFNKYLEQKAKIFLNQTKNDYLILNADNEYTKEFLEKKPKPKIYYLSLKKLPANKSGLYFIGNKIYFNNDSQKKLVHEIKNLASHQKYNLLAALLGAHLYGKPWKELIKKIKSLPQPSFRQELVFKGKNLEIINDSASTSPDATIAALERFGGKDELTLITGGADKCLDFSGLAKKIKTCVKPENLLLLEGNATLKLINELNKNNYCKPKDIRIFNSLNAILTGVAKESHWGTVIFSPAAASFEKFKNEFDRGRQFNKIINRVFNQEHGKIKRSPLENAYLKIHEKESEGLEDWEIAKQIVEVLDDPNWIDPDLAKECLYSIVHEISYPDEETKKSVILMAEEKARNVFPELSEIDEVHMDQIEYAYNKWRQEKQAQNK
;
A
#
# COMPACT_ATOMS: atom_id res chain seq x y z
N MET A 1 1.78 -6.39 -5.27
CA MET A 1 0.52 -7.13 -5.01
C MET A 1 0.64 -8.66 -5.08
N GLY A 2 1.74 -9.25 -5.56
CA GLY A 2 1.92 -10.71 -5.50
C GLY A 2 1.03 -11.54 -6.45
N GLY A 3 0.14 -10.91 -7.23
CA GLY A 3 -0.81 -11.59 -8.12
C GLY A 3 -0.17 -12.60 -9.07
N GLY A 4 0.94 -12.24 -9.73
CA GLY A 4 1.65 -13.14 -10.63
C GLY A 4 2.24 -14.39 -9.95
N GLU A 5 2.69 -14.27 -8.69
CA GLU A 5 3.18 -15.42 -7.91
C GLU A 5 2.02 -16.35 -7.52
N ALA A 6 0.91 -15.77 -7.03
CA ALA A 6 -0.28 -16.54 -6.66
C ALA A 6 -0.88 -17.27 -7.87
N LEU A 7 -0.96 -16.62 -9.02
CA LEU A 7 -1.38 -17.22 -10.28
C LEU A 7 -0.45 -18.38 -10.69
N ALA A 8 0.87 -18.17 -10.66
CA ALA A 8 1.83 -19.21 -11.01
C ALA A 8 1.67 -20.44 -10.11
N LYS A 9 1.59 -20.24 -8.78
CA LYS A 9 1.33 -21.32 -7.82
C LYS A 9 0.03 -22.06 -8.12
N PHE A 10 -1.04 -21.33 -8.42
CA PHE A 10 -2.33 -21.93 -8.79
C PHE A 10 -2.20 -22.80 -10.05
N LEU A 11 -1.62 -22.28 -11.13
CA LEU A 11 -1.48 -23.02 -12.38
C LEU A 11 -0.57 -24.25 -12.27
N LEU A 12 0.50 -24.17 -11.46
CA LEU A 12 1.34 -25.32 -11.14
C LEU A 12 0.55 -26.41 -10.41
N ALA A 13 -0.30 -26.03 -9.46
CA ALA A 13 -1.18 -26.98 -8.77
C ALA A 13 -2.19 -27.63 -9.75
N GLN A 14 -2.58 -26.92 -10.82
CA GLN A 14 -3.36 -27.48 -11.93
C GLN A 14 -2.49 -28.27 -12.94
N LYS A 15 -1.24 -28.59 -12.62
CA LYS A 15 -0.27 -29.31 -13.48
C LYS A 15 -0.03 -28.65 -14.83
N SER A 16 -0.17 -27.32 -14.90
CA SER A 16 0.09 -26.56 -16.13
C SER A 16 1.58 -26.44 -16.39
N LYS A 17 1.99 -26.52 -17.66
CA LYS A 17 3.36 -26.19 -18.08
C LYS A 17 3.50 -24.67 -18.18
N LEU A 18 4.45 -24.09 -17.46
CA LEU A 18 4.58 -22.64 -17.36
C LEU A 18 5.85 -22.12 -18.04
N THR A 19 5.68 -21.06 -18.83
CA THR A 19 6.74 -20.14 -19.19
C THR A 19 6.47 -18.80 -18.51
N ILE A 20 7.36 -18.38 -17.59
CA ILE A 20 7.23 -17.10 -16.87
C ILE A 20 8.25 -16.12 -17.44
N THR A 21 7.76 -15.00 -17.98
CA THR A 21 8.59 -13.96 -18.58
C THR A 21 8.49 -12.65 -17.82
N ASP A 22 9.61 -11.98 -17.55
CA ASP A 22 9.64 -10.67 -16.87
C ASP A 22 10.82 -9.82 -17.38
N LEU A 23 10.62 -8.51 -17.48
CA LEU A 23 11.70 -7.58 -17.87
C LEU A 23 12.75 -7.40 -16.76
N ARG A 24 12.42 -7.75 -15.52
CA ARG A 24 13.38 -7.73 -14.41
C ARG A 24 14.34 -8.90 -14.52
N LYS A 25 15.60 -8.66 -14.15
CA LYS A 25 16.66 -9.68 -14.13
C LYS A 25 16.45 -10.66 -12.97
N ARG A 26 17.06 -11.85 -13.08
CA ARG A 26 16.99 -12.92 -12.07
C ARG A 26 17.30 -12.45 -10.65
N LYS A 27 18.37 -11.66 -10.46
CA LYS A 27 18.79 -11.13 -9.14
C LYS A 27 17.63 -10.45 -8.37
N ILE A 28 16.75 -9.72 -9.06
CA ILE A 28 15.61 -9.03 -8.45
C ILE A 28 14.48 -10.00 -8.09
N LEU A 29 14.33 -11.08 -8.87
CA LEU A 29 13.24 -12.04 -8.77
C LEU A 29 13.59 -13.30 -7.97
N GLU A 30 14.85 -13.47 -7.58
CA GLU A 30 15.36 -14.64 -6.85
C GLU A 30 14.46 -15.05 -5.67
N PRO A 31 13.97 -14.13 -4.80
CA PRO A 31 13.08 -14.50 -3.71
C PRO A 31 11.75 -15.11 -4.19
N VAL A 32 11.21 -14.62 -5.31
CA VAL A 32 9.97 -15.14 -5.91
C VAL A 32 10.23 -16.51 -6.53
N ILE A 33 11.34 -16.67 -7.26
CA ILE A 33 11.74 -17.92 -7.89
C ILE A 33 11.91 -19.02 -6.84
N LYS A 34 12.63 -18.73 -5.75
CA LYS A 34 12.78 -19.67 -4.62
C LYS A 34 11.43 -20.10 -4.04
N ARG A 35 10.48 -19.17 -3.85
CA ARG A 35 9.12 -19.47 -3.37
C ARG A 35 8.25 -20.25 -4.37
N LEU A 36 8.57 -20.19 -5.67
CA LEU A 36 7.92 -21.03 -6.67
C LEU A 36 8.50 -22.45 -6.70
N GLY A 37 9.65 -22.69 -6.07
CA GLY A 37 10.26 -24.01 -5.91
C GLY A 37 10.82 -24.61 -7.20
N ASN A 38 11.31 -25.85 -7.10
CA ASN A 38 11.95 -26.58 -8.20
C ASN A 38 10.94 -27.21 -9.17
N ASN A 39 9.98 -26.41 -9.61
CA ASN A 39 8.96 -26.82 -10.58
C ASN A 39 9.51 -26.75 -12.02
N LYS A 40 8.92 -27.51 -12.95
CA LYS A 40 9.21 -27.44 -14.40
C LYS A 40 8.71 -26.12 -15.04
N ILE A 41 9.18 -24.99 -14.51
CA ILE A 41 8.91 -23.64 -15.02
C ILE A 41 10.07 -23.22 -15.90
N GLU A 42 9.76 -22.77 -17.11
CA GLU A 42 10.73 -22.08 -17.96
C GLU A 42 10.74 -20.58 -17.63
N PHE A 43 11.84 -20.08 -17.08
CA PHE A 43 11.99 -18.65 -16.77
C PHE A 43 12.70 -17.89 -17.88
N VAL A 44 12.12 -16.77 -18.31
CA VAL A 44 12.69 -15.86 -19.31
C VAL A 44 12.78 -14.46 -18.69
N LEU A 45 13.93 -14.14 -18.12
CA LEU A 45 14.10 -12.94 -17.30
C LEU A 45 15.01 -11.92 -17.98
N GLY A 46 14.75 -10.63 -17.75
CA GLY A 46 15.43 -9.52 -18.42
C GLY A 46 14.88 -9.20 -19.82
N LYS A 47 13.93 -9.99 -20.33
CA LYS A 47 13.37 -9.83 -21.68
C LYS A 47 12.06 -10.59 -21.84
N HIS A 48 11.34 -10.31 -22.92
CA HIS A 48 10.32 -11.22 -23.46
C HIS A 48 10.75 -11.69 -24.85
N ARG A 49 10.48 -12.96 -25.20
CA ARG A 49 10.78 -13.52 -26.53
C ARG A 49 9.49 -13.69 -27.31
N GLU A 50 9.53 -13.37 -28.59
CA GLU A 50 8.40 -13.57 -29.49
C GLU A 50 7.97 -15.04 -29.59
N ALA A 51 8.94 -15.96 -29.59
CA ALA A 51 8.69 -17.40 -29.59
C ALA A 51 7.77 -17.86 -28.44
N ASP A 52 7.84 -17.22 -27.26
CA ASP A 52 7.02 -17.57 -26.11
C ASP A 52 5.53 -17.29 -26.38
N PHE A 53 5.21 -16.23 -27.12
CA PHE A 53 3.84 -15.91 -27.51
C PHE A 53 3.30 -16.83 -28.60
N LYS A 54 4.18 -17.38 -29.46
CA LYS A 54 3.79 -18.32 -30.52
C LYS A 54 3.57 -19.73 -29.98
N LYS A 55 4.44 -20.19 -29.08
CA LYS A 55 4.48 -21.57 -28.57
C LYS A 55 3.42 -21.88 -27.51
N ASN A 56 3.07 -20.92 -26.66
CA ASN A 56 2.12 -21.16 -25.56
C ASN A 56 0.65 -21.11 -26.01
N ASP A 57 -0.21 -21.89 -25.37
CA ASP A 57 -1.63 -22.01 -25.73
C ASP A 57 -2.48 -20.83 -25.25
N ILE A 58 -2.07 -20.19 -24.15
CA ILE A 58 -2.73 -19.06 -23.52
C ILE A 58 -1.67 -18.09 -23.01
N ILE A 59 -1.93 -16.80 -23.17
CA ILE A 59 -1.05 -15.73 -22.67
C ILE A 59 -1.79 -15.00 -21.55
N VAL A 60 -1.24 -15.05 -20.33
CA VAL A 60 -1.80 -14.35 -19.17
C VAL A 60 -0.92 -13.16 -18.83
N PHE A 61 -1.45 -11.95 -19.01
CA PHE A 61 -0.75 -10.71 -18.70
C PHE A 61 -1.00 -10.28 -17.26
N ASN A 62 0.07 -9.93 -16.55
CA ASN A 62 -0.03 -9.19 -15.31
C ASN A 62 -0.69 -7.82 -15.58
N PRO A 63 -1.57 -7.30 -14.69
CA PRO A 63 -2.15 -5.96 -14.84
C PRO A 63 -1.12 -4.83 -15.09
N ALA A 64 0.14 -4.97 -14.67
CA ALA A 64 1.19 -4.00 -14.99
C ALA A 64 1.50 -3.90 -16.50
N VAL A 65 1.19 -4.92 -17.30
CA VAL A 65 1.41 -4.93 -18.75
C VAL A 65 0.15 -4.41 -19.46
N SER A 66 0.30 -3.30 -20.18
CA SER A 66 -0.80 -2.67 -20.91
C SER A 66 -1.32 -3.54 -22.07
N ILE A 67 -2.65 -3.56 -22.25
CA ILE A 67 -3.30 -4.13 -23.46
C ILE A 67 -2.86 -3.44 -24.76
N PHE A 68 -2.31 -2.23 -24.68
CA PHE A 68 -1.78 -1.49 -25.82
C PHE A 68 -0.31 -1.82 -26.12
N SER A 69 0.35 -2.63 -25.28
CA SER A 69 1.74 -3.02 -25.45
C SER A 69 1.97 -3.81 -26.75
N ARG A 70 3.21 -3.77 -27.26
CA ARG A 70 3.61 -4.58 -28.41
C ARG A 70 3.38 -6.09 -28.18
N TRP A 71 3.48 -6.54 -26.93
CA TRP A 71 3.29 -7.94 -26.54
C TRP A 71 1.83 -8.38 -26.60
N ALA A 72 0.90 -7.52 -26.13
CA ALA A 72 -0.52 -7.79 -26.28
C ALA A 72 -0.94 -7.79 -27.77
N LYS A 73 -0.38 -6.89 -28.59
CA LYS A 73 -0.56 -6.89 -30.05
C LYS A 73 -0.01 -8.16 -30.70
N LEU A 74 1.15 -8.63 -30.25
CA LEU A 74 1.78 -9.84 -30.74
C LEU A 74 0.96 -11.10 -30.43
N ALA A 75 0.47 -11.23 -29.20
CA ALA A 75 -0.44 -12.33 -28.82
C ALA A 75 -1.72 -12.34 -29.68
N LYS A 76 -2.28 -11.16 -29.98
CA LYS A 76 -3.42 -11.02 -30.90
C LYS A 76 -3.08 -11.44 -32.33
N ARG A 77 -1.92 -11.02 -32.85
CA ARG A 77 -1.43 -11.40 -34.19
C ARG A 77 -1.32 -12.91 -34.33
N TYR A 78 -0.87 -13.59 -33.28
CA TYR A 78 -0.80 -15.06 -33.21
C TYR A 78 -2.12 -15.74 -32.83
N LYS A 79 -3.23 -14.99 -32.77
CA LYS A 79 -4.58 -15.49 -32.43
C LYS A 79 -4.62 -16.28 -31.11
N LYS A 80 -3.76 -15.93 -30.15
CA LYS A 80 -3.74 -16.58 -28.84
C LYS A 80 -4.86 -16.07 -27.95
N PRO A 81 -5.50 -16.93 -27.15
CA PRO A 81 -6.27 -16.52 -25.99
C PRO A 81 -5.42 -15.63 -25.07
N ILE A 82 -5.91 -14.42 -24.81
CA ILE A 82 -5.27 -13.45 -23.93
C ILE A 82 -6.11 -13.29 -22.68
N GLU A 83 -5.56 -13.53 -21.51
CA GLU A 83 -6.22 -13.26 -20.23
C GLU A 83 -5.32 -12.36 -19.35
N ASN A 84 -5.86 -11.92 -18.23
CA ASN A 84 -5.17 -11.38 -17.07
C ASN A 84 -5.74 -12.05 -15.81
N ASP A 85 -5.26 -11.65 -14.63
CA ASP A 85 -5.70 -12.27 -13.38
C ASP A 85 -7.24 -12.26 -13.21
N LEU A 86 -7.89 -11.12 -13.47
CA LEU A 86 -9.35 -10.98 -13.38
C LEU A 86 -10.09 -11.89 -14.36
N THR A 87 -9.73 -11.85 -15.63
CA THR A 87 -10.47 -12.58 -16.67
C THR A 87 -10.31 -14.09 -16.54
N LEU A 88 -9.11 -14.55 -16.16
CA LEU A 88 -8.86 -15.95 -15.86
C LEU A 88 -9.61 -16.38 -14.58
N PHE A 89 -9.59 -15.56 -13.53
CA PHE A 89 -10.38 -15.80 -12.32
C PHE A 89 -11.87 -15.96 -12.63
N LEU A 90 -12.46 -15.04 -13.40
CA LEU A 90 -13.88 -15.11 -13.78
C LEU A 90 -14.19 -16.33 -14.67
N LYS A 91 -13.27 -16.73 -15.54
CA LYS A 91 -13.41 -17.93 -16.37
C LYS A 91 -13.43 -19.20 -15.52
N ILE A 92 -12.53 -19.30 -14.54
CA ILE A 92 -12.48 -20.43 -13.61
C ILE A 92 -13.71 -20.41 -12.70
N LEU A 93 -14.08 -19.26 -12.16
CA LEU A 93 -15.25 -19.11 -11.30
C LEU A 93 -16.53 -19.55 -12.01
N LYS A 94 -16.73 -19.13 -13.26
CA LYS A 94 -17.86 -19.55 -14.10
C LYS A 94 -17.92 -21.09 -14.28
N THR A 95 -16.77 -21.75 -14.28
CA THR A 95 -16.67 -23.20 -14.51
C THR A 95 -16.82 -24.00 -13.21
N LYS A 96 -16.09 -23.61 -12.16
CA LYS A 96 -16.09 -24.30 -10.86
C LYS A 96 -17.35 -24.01 -10.04
N ASN A 97 -17.78 -22.74 -10.01
CA ASN A 97 -18.86 -22.24 -9.16
C ASN A 97 -19.79 -21.31 -9.97
N PRO A 98 -20.59 -21.84 -10.91
CA PRO A 98 -21.41 -21.01 -11.82
C PRO A 98 -22.36 -20.05 -11.09
N ASN A 99 -22.84 -20.45 -9.91
CA ASN A 99 -23.75 -19.67 -9.06
C ASN A 99 -23.05 -18.58 -8.23
N ALA A 100 -21.72 -18.60 -8.11
CA ALA A 100 -21.01 -17.65 -7.28
C ALA A 100 -21.00 -16.26 -7.93
N ASP A 101 -21.74 -15.32 -7.32
CA ASP A 101 -21.84 -13.95 -7.80
C ASP A 101 -20.77 -13.04 -7.22
N TYR A 102 -20.64 -11.85 -7.79
CA TYR A 102 -19.71 -10.86 -7.30
C TYR A 102 -20.22 -9.42 -7.46
N ILE A 103 -19.74 -8.57 -6.57
CA ILE A 103 -19.88 -7.12 -6.59
C ILE A 103 -18.52 -6.54 -6.98
N ALA A 104 -18.49 -5.57 -7.87
CA ALA A 104 -17.26 -4.96 -8.35
C ALA A 104 -17.24 -3.45 -8.08
N VAL A 105 -16.14 -2.95 -7.52
CA VAL A 105 -15.95 -1.54 -7.22
C VAL A 105 -14.75 -0.99 -7.98
N THR A 106 -14.96 0.05 -8.78
CA THR A 106 -13.89 0.82 -9.43
C THR A 106 -14.03 2.32 -9.19
N GLY A 107 -13.06 3.07 -9.69
CA GLY A 107 -12.94 4.52 -9.52
C GLY A 107 -11.49 4.96 -9.40
N THR A 108 -11.23 6.26 -9.41
CA THR A 108 -9.90 6.78 -9.09
C THR A 108 -9.64 6.61 -7.58
N ARG A 109 -10.57 7.03 -6.73
CA ARG A 109 -10.46 7.01 -5.26
C ARG A 109 -11.64 6.31 -4.59
N GLY A 110 -11.45 5.89 -3.34
CA GLY A 110 -12.52 5.32 -2.49
C GLY A 110 -12.82 3.83 -2.73
N LYS A 111 -12.16 3.18 -3.70
CA LYS A 111 -12.41 1.77 -4.05
C LYS A 111 -12.16 0.81 -2.88
N THR A 112 -11.02 0.92 -2.21
CA THR A 112 -10.64 0.04 -1.10
C THR A 112 -11.62 0.17 0.05
N THR A 113 -11.83 1.38 0.56
CA THR A 113 -12.77 1.64 1.66
C THR A 113 -14.17 1.14 1.33
N THR A 114 -14.68 1.45 0.13
CA THR A 114 -16.01 0.99 -0.29
C THR A 114 -16.10 -0.52 -0.38
N SER A 115 -15.08 -1.20 -0.93
CA SER A 115 -15.06 -2.67 -1.03
C SER A 115 -15.02 -3.32 0.35
N PHE A 116 -14.20 -2.81 1.28
CA PHE A 116 -14.16 -3.27 2.66
C PHE A 116 -15.51 -3.08 3.36
N TRP A 117 -16.18 -1.94 3.16
CA TRP A 117 -17.47 -1.65 3.78
C TRP A 117 -18.60 -2.52 3.20
N ILE A 118 -18.63 -2.75 1.88
CA ILE A 118 -19.57 -3.70 1.26
C ILE A 118 -19.37 -5.09 1.86
N ASN A 119 -18.11 -5.55 1.97
CA ASN A 119 -17.81 -6.85 2.55
C ASN A 119 -18.27 -6.97 4.01
N HIS A 120 -18.03 -5.93 4.82
CA HIS A 120 -18.50 -5.86 6.21
C HIS A 120 -20.02 -5.97 6.34
N PHE A 121 -20.75 -5.38 5.38
CA PHE A 121 -22.21 -5.45 5.36
C PHE A 121 -22.75 -6.84 5.00
N LEU A 122 -22.02 -7.63 4.20
CA LEU A 122 -22.54 -8.88 3.62
C LEU A 122 -22.32 -10.17 4.44
N GLU A 123 -21.49 -10.15 5.50
CA GLU A 123 -21.13 -11.27 6.42
C GLU A 123 -20.48 -12.49 5.77
N LYS A 124 -21.14 -13.11 4.79
CA LYS A 124 -20.68 -14.31 4.07
C LYS A 124 -20.16 -13.93 2.68
N SER A 125 -19.23 -12.98 2.64
CA SER A 125 -18.66 -12.46 1.40
C SER A 125 -17.15 -12.48 1.42
N VAL A 126 -16.57 -12.58 0.24
CA VAL A 126 -15.12 -12.74 0.08
C VAL A 126 -14.54 -11.49 -0.58
N LEU A 127 -13.82 -10.71 0.21
CA LEU A 127 -13.13 -9.51 -0.27
C LEU A 127 -11.87 -9.86 -1.08
N GLY A 128 -11.68 -9.26 -2.24
CA GLY A 128 -10.40 -9.34 -2.95
C GLY A 128 -10.28 -8.49 -4.21
N GLY A 129 -9.46 -8.93 -5.17
CA GLY A 129 -9.10 -8.19 -6.37
C GLY A 129 -7.81 -7.37 -6.17
N ASN A 130 -7.85 -6.07 -6.44
CA ASN A 130 -6.75 -5.12 -6.30
C ASN A 130 -6.41 -4.77 -4.83
N ILE A 131 -6.48 -5.74 -3.92
CA ILE A 131 -6.27 -5.55 -2.49
C ILE A 131 -5.05 -6.38 -2.05
N PRO A 132 -4.07 -5.78 -1.35
CA PRO A 132 -2.89 -6.49 -0.87
C PRO A 132 -3.26 -7.72 -0.04
N GLY A 133 -2.62 -8.85 -0.35
CA GLY A 133 -2.87 -10.13 0.33
C GLY A 133 -4.21 -10.79 -0.03
N LYS A 134 -5.06 -10.15 -0.83
CA LYS A 134 -6.39 -10.66 -1.25
C LYS A 134 -6.54 -10.66 -2.77
N GLY A 135 -5.49 -11.07 -3.49
CA GLY A 135 -5.52 -11.18 -4.94
C GLY A 135 -6.49 -12.27 -5.42
N PHE A 136 -6.88 -12.23 -6.70
CA PHE A 136 -7.88 -13.14 -7.28
C PHE A 136 -7.59 -14.62 -7.01
N PHE A 137 -6.35 -15.08 -7.18
CA PHE A 137 -5.99 -16.49 -6.96
C PHE A 137 -5.77 -16.84 -5.49
N THR A 138 -5.65 -15.85 -4.61
CA THR A 138 -5.65 -16.08 -3.15
C THR A 138 -7.06 -16.36 -2.63
N ILE A 139 -8.07 -15.77 -3.27
CA ILE A 139 -9.47 -15.89 -2.84
C ILE A 139 -10.25 -16.98 -3.59
N LEU A 140 -9.73 -17.49 -4.71
CA LEU A 140 -10.45 -18.34 -5.67
C LEU A 140 -11.06 -19.62 -5.07
N GLU A 141 -10.39 -20.23 -4.09
CA GLU A 141 -10.86 -21.48 -3.48
C GLU A 141 -11.83 -21.25 -2.30
N ASN A 142 -12.26 -20.00 -2.04
CA ASN A 142 -13.29 -19.75 -1.03
C ASN A 142 -14.65 -20.32 -1.45
N LYS A 143 -15.35 -20.89 -0.48
CA LYS A 143 -16.70 -21.46 -0.65
C LYS A 143 -17.82 -20.43 -0.46
N GLU A 144 -17.52 -19.31 0.22
CA GLU A 144 -18.47 -18.23 0.46
C GLU A 144 -18.54 -17.26 -0.72
N TRP A 145 -19.72 -16.66 -0.92
CA TRP A 145 -19.96 -15.65 -1.94
C TRP A 145 -21.19 -14.81 -1.54
N PRO A 146 -21.29 -13.54 -1.98
CA PRO A 146 -20.61 -12.95 -3.13
C PRO A 146 -19.14 -12.64 -2.91
N PHE A 147 -18.37 -12.60 -3.99
CA PHE A 147 -17.07 -11.94 -3.98
C PHE A 147 -17.26 -10.42 -4.04
N VAL A 148 -16.50 -9.67 -3.24
CA VAL A 148 -16.45 -8.20 -3.31
C VAL A 148 -15.08 -7.81 -3.87
N LEU A 149 -15.06 -7.42 -5.14
CA LEU A 149 -13.83 -7.22 -5.91
C LEU A 149 -13.52 -5.73 -6.08
N GLU A 150 -12.38 -5.29 -5.54
CA GLU A 150 -11.78 -4.02 -5.93
C GLU A 150 -11.14 -4.18 -7.30
N LEU A 151 -11.55 -3.38 -8.30
CA LEU A 151 -10.99 -3.42 -9.64
C LEU A 151 -10.37 -2.07 -10.02
N SER A 152 -9.08 -2.08 -10.32
CA SER A 152 -8.38 -1.00 -10.99
C SER A 152 -8.75 -0.93 -12.47
N SER A 153 -8.33 0.15 -13.14
CA SER A 153 -8.47 0.24 -14.59
C SER A 153 -7.65 -0.83 -15.33
N PHE A 154 -6.54 -1.28 -14.75
CA PHE A 154 -5.62 -2.24 -15.36
C PHE A 154 -6.20 -3.65 -15.40
N GLU A 155 -6.94 -4.05 -14.36
CA GLU A 155 -7.62 -5.35 -14.35
C GLU A 155 -8.78 -5.39 -15.34
N LEU A 156 -9.45 -4.26 -15.56
CA LEU A 156 -10.55 -4.16 -16.51
C LEU A 156 -10.10 -4.13 -17.98
N GLU A 157 -8.82 -3.84 -18.28
CA GLU A 157 -8.31 -3.72 -19.65
C GLU A 157 -8.59 -4.94 -20.52
N PHE A 158 -8.40 -6.14 -19.96
CA PHE A 158 -8.53 -7.39 -20.69
C PHE A 158 -9.94 -7.98 -20.64
N LEU A 159 -10.90 -7.34 -19.94
CA LEU A 159 -12.26 -7.85 -19.80
C LEU A 159 -12.96 -7.97 -21.16
N LYS A 160 -13.53 -9.14 -21.42
CA LYS A 160 -14.16 -9.52 -22.70
C LYS A 160 -15.68 -9.61 -22.58
N ARG A 161 -16.37 -9.58 -23.72
CA ARG A 161 -17.84 -9.71 -23.80
C ARG A 161 -18.41 -11.04 -23.30
N SER A 162 -17.57 -12.06 -23.14
CA SER A 162 -17.96 -13.39 -22.64
C SER A 162 -17.82 -13.56 -21.13
N ALA A 163 -17.22 -12.59 -20.42
CA ALA A 163 -16.98 -12.69 -18.99
C ALA A 163 -18.29 -12.59 -18.20
N LYS A 164 -18.39 -13.32 -17.07
CA LYS A 164 -19.51 -13.19 -16.14
C LYS A 164 -19.59 -11.72 -15.67
N PRO A 165 -20.76 -11.06 -15.74
CA PRO A 165 -20.91 -9.69 -15.25
C PRO A 165 -21.00 -9.63 -13.72
N PRO A 166 -20.62 -8.50 -13.09
CA PRO A 166 -20.92 -8.28 -11.69
C PRO A 166 -22.41 -8.08 -11.49
N LYS A 167 -22.96 -8.64 -10.40
CA LYS A 167 -24.35 -8.42 -10.01
C LYS A 167 -24.60 -6.94 -9.66
N VAL A 168 -23.62 -6.33 -8.98
CA VAL A 168 -23.59 -4.90 -8.67
C VAL A 168 -22.24 -4.34 -9.08
N ALA A 169 -22.22 -3.34 -9.94
CA ALA A 169 -21.03 -2.58 -10.32
C ALA A 169 -21.09 -1.18 -9.72
N VAL A 170 -19.98 -0.70 -9.17
CA VAL A 170 -19.89 0.64 -8.57
C VAL A 170 -18.74 1.41 -9.23
N ILE A 171 -19.04 2.60 -9.75
CA ILE A 171 -18.04 3.56 -10.20
C ILE A 171 -18.06 4.76 -9.24
N MET A 172 -17.05 4.84 -8.35
CA MET A 172 -17.00 5.83 -7.27
C MET A 172 -16.84 7.28 -7.76
N ASN A 173 -15.81 7.50 -8.58
CA ASN A 173 -15.43 8.80 -9.13
C ASN A 173 -14.39 8.57 -10.24
N LEU A 174 -14.23 9.60 -11.07
CA LEU A 174 -13.14 9.70 -12.02
C LEU A 174 -12.46 11.06 -11.84
N TYR A 175 -11.12 11.03 -11.84
CA TYR A 175 -10.21 12.18 -11.83
C TYR A 175 -9.06 11.87 -12.77
N ASN A 176 -8.34 12.89 -13.24
CA ASN A 176 -7.14 12.73 -14.07
C ASN A 176 -6.11 11.84 -13.35
N ASP A 177 -5.89 10.64 -13.88
CA ASP A 177 -4.97 9.64 -13.35
C ASP A 177 -4.49 8.72 -14.48
N HIS A 178 -3.33 8.09 -14.30
CA HIS A 178 -2.73 7.11 -15.22
C HIS A 178 -2.60 7.55 -16.70
N LEU A 179 -2.45 8.85 -16.96
CA LEU A 179 -2.28 9.37 -18.32
C LEU A 179 -1.02 8.82 -19.01
N ASN A 180 0.03 8.53 -18.22
CA ASN A 180 1.24 7.85 -18.68
C ASN A 180 0.97 6.47 -19.31
N ARG A 181 -0.13 5.80 -18.93
CA ARG A 181 -0.50 4.48 -19.46
C ARG A 181 -1.47 4.58 -20.64
N TYR A 182 -2.41 5.51 -20.58
CA TYR A 182 -3.52 5.58 -21.53
C TYR A 182 -3.32 6.63 -22.63
N GLY A 183 -2.38 7.56 -22.45
CA GLY A 183 -2.12 8.69 -23.34
C GLY A 183 -3.16 9.81 -23.22
N ASN A 184 -4.44 9.48 -23.01
CA ASN A 184 -5.49 10.46 -22.74
C ASN A 184 -6.54 9.95 -21.75
N PHE A 185 -7.31 10.88 -21.21
CA PHE A 185 -8.33 10.64 -20.20
C PHE A 185 -9.50 9.78 -20.71
N ASN A 186 -9.94 9.97 -21.95
CA ASN A 186 -11.05 9.20 -22.54
C ASN A 186 -10.75 7.70 -22.57
N LYS A 187 -9.53 7.31 -22.90
CA LYS A 187 -9.09 5.90 -22.86
C LYS A 187 -9.11 5.31 -21.45
N TYR A 188 -8.77 6.11 -20.43
CA TYR A 188 -8.86 5.71 -19.02
C TYR A 188 -10.31 5.50 -18.59
N LEU A 189 -11.21 6.42 -18.96
CA LEU A 189 -12.65 6.32 -18.74
C LEU A 189 -13.22 5.04 -19.39
N GLU A 190 -12.86 4.78 -20.64
CA GLU A 190 -13.25 3.57 -21.37
C GLU A 190 -12.84 2.29 -20.66
N GLN A 191 -11.64 2.24 -20.05
CA GLN A 191 -11.23 1.05 -19.31
C GLN A 191 -12.10 0.84 -18.07
N LYS A 192 -12.44 1.89 -17.32
CA LYS A 192 -13.34 1.74 -16.16
C LYS A 192 -14.76 1.38 -16.56
N ALA A 193 -15.25 1.91 -17.68
CA ALA A 193 -16.58 1.59 -18.20
C ALA A 193 -16.76 0.10 -18.52
N LYS A 194 -15.67 -0.64 -18.76
CA LYS A 194 -15.74 -2.09 -18.96
C LYS A 194 -16.36 -2.84 -17.78
N ILE A 195 -16.36 -2.27 -16.56
CA ILE A 195 -16.98 -2.90 -15.40
C ILE A 195 -18.46 -3.28 -15.62
N PHE A 196 -19.18 -2.53 -16.45
CA PHE A 196 -20.57 -2.78 -16.81
C PHE A 196 -20.76 -3.34 -18.24
N LEU A 197 -19.67 -3.73 -18.91
CA LEU A 197 -19.67 -4.16 -20.32
C LEU A 197 -20.69 -5.27 -20.60
N ASN A 198 -20.81 -6.22 -19.67
CA ASN A 198 -21.63 -7.42 -19.82
C ASN A 198 -22.88 -7.40 -18.94
N GLN A 199 -23.09 -6.32 -18.17
CA GLN A 199 -24.28 -6.21 -17.33
C GLN A 199 -25.54 -6.13 -18.20
N THR A 200 -26.63 -6.63 -17.65
CA THR A 200 -27.96 -6.71 -18.25
C THR A 200 -28.98 -5.98 -17.38
N LYS A 201 -30.23 -5.88 -17.83
CA LYS A 201 -31.33 -5.28 -17.05
C LYS A 201 -31.61 -5.94 -15.68
N ASN A 202 -31.01 -7.11 -15.43
CA ASN A 202 -31.12 -7.85 -14.17
C ASN A 202 -30.00 -7.50 -13.18
N ASP A 203 -29.05 -6.66 -13.58
CA ASP A 203 -27.89 -6.22 -12.80
C ASP A 203 -28.03 -4.74 -12.42
N TYR A 204 -27.15 -4.29 -11.53
CA TYR A 204 -27.18 -2.94 -10.99
C TYR A 204 -25.88 -2.18 -11.26
N LEU A 205 -26.00 -0.92 -11.68
CA LEU A 205 -24.87 0.00 -11.83
C LEU A 205 -25.08 1.21 -10.92
N ILE A 206 -24.11 1.47 -10.05
CA ILE A 206 -24.09 2.62 -9.15
C ILE A 206 -23.11 3.66 -9.70
N LEU A 207 -23.60 4.87 -9.97
CA LEU A 207 -22.82 6.02 -10.44
C LEU A 207 -22.90 7.19 -9.46
N ASN A 208 -21.86 8.01 -9.43
CA ASN A 208 -21.85 9.23 -8.63
C ASN A 208 -22.44 10.41 -9.43
N ALA A 209 -23.64 10.86 -9.09
CA ALA A 209 -24.32 11.95 -9.81
C ALA A 209 -23.59 13.29 -9.69
N ASP A 210 -22.73 13.46 -8.70
CA ASP A 210 -21.95 14.69 -8.47
C ASP A 210 -20.58 14.67 -9.17
N ASN A 211 -20.22 13.56 -9.83
CA ASN A 211 -19.00 13.50 -10.64
C ASN A 211 -19.29 13.98 -12.07
N GLU A 212 -18.45 14.88 -12.59
CA GLU A 212 -18.62 15.48 -13.91
C GLU A 212 -18.60 14.45 -15.05
N TYR A 213 -17.93 13.30 -14.86
CA TYR A 213 -17.76 12.26 -15.87
C TYR A 213 -18.89 11.22 -15.94
N THR A 214 -19.96 11.43 -15.15
CA THR A 214 -21.08 10.48 -15.11
C THR A 214 -21.86 10.45 -16.42
N LYS A 215 -21.94 11.58 -17.15
CA LYS A 215 -22.61 11.65 -18.45
C LYS A 215 -21.93 10.76 -19.49
N GLU A 216 -20.61 10.69 -19.50
CA GLU A 216 -19.79 9.90 -20.42
C GLU A 216 -19.96 8.39 -20.16
N PHE A 217 -20.23 7.98 -18.93
CA PHE A 217 -20.62 6.60 -18.64
C PHE A 217 -22.03 6.29 -19.16
N LEU A 218 -22.96 7.25 -19.08
CA LEU A 218 -24.33 7.10 -19.60
C LEU A 218 -24.38 7.06 -21.13
N GLU A 219 -23.53 7.84 -21.82
CA GLU A 219 -23.39 7.83 -23.29
C GLU A 219 -23.00 6.46 -23.84
N LYS A 220 -22.38 5.61 -23.02
CA LYS A 220 -22.07 4.21 -23.37
C LYS A 220 -23.29 3.29 -23.33
N LYS A 221 -24.49 3.83 -23.05
CA LYS A 221 -25.78 3.14 -23.03
C LYS A 221 -25.75 1.88 -22.16
N PRO A 222 -25.40 2.00 -20.86
CA PRO A 222 -25.40 0.86 -19.94
C PRO A 222 -26.78 0.20 -19.92
N LYS A 223 -26.81 -1.14 -20.03
CA LYS A 223 -28.02 -1.97 -19.90
C LYS A 223 -28.55 -2.23 -18.47
N PRO A 224 -27.76 -2.16 -17.38
CA PRO A 224 -28.27 -2.42 -16.03
C PRO A 224 -29.23 -1.36 -15.51
N LYS A 225 -29.89 -1.67 -14.39
CA LYS A 225 -30.64 -0.68 -13.61
C LYS A 225 -29.64 0.30 -12.98
N ILE A 226 -29.79 1.58 -13.29
CA ILE A 226 -28.87 2.62 -12.87
C ILE A 226 -29.37 3.25 -11.57
N TYR A 227 -28.48 3.30 -10.57
CA TYR A 227 -28.68 3.99 -9.32
C TYR A 227 -27.61 5.06 -9.11
N TYR A 228 -27.98 6.14 -8.42
CA TYR A 228 -27.12 7.29 -8.23
C TYR A 228 -26.72 7.50 -6.76
N LEU A 229 -25.55 8.10 -6.56
CA LEU A 229 -25.07 8.62 -5.29
C LEU A 229 -24.97 10.15 -5.39
N SER A 230 -25.36 10.89 -4.35
CA SER A 230 -25.13 12.34 -4.31
C SER A 230 -25.03 12.85 -2.88
N LEU A 231 -24.22 13.88 -2.64
CA LEU A 231 -24.23 14.67 -1.40
C LEU A 231 -25.31 15.76 -1.41
N LYS A 232 -26.07 15.87 -2.50
CA LYS A 232 -27.18 16.80 -2.70
C LYS A 232 -28.47 16.02 -2.98
N LYS A 233 -29.62 16.70 -2.90
CA LYS A 233 -30.91 16.08 -3.24
C LYS A 233 -30.90 15.58 -4.69
N LEU A 234 -31.20 14.30 -4.89
CA LEU A 234 -31.41 13.75 -6.23
C LEU A 234 -32.75 14.23 -6.83
N PRO A 235 -32.81 14.44 -8.16
CA PRO A 235 -34.07 14.57 -8.89
C PRO A 235 -35.01 13.38 -8.63
N ALA A 236 -36.33 13.62 -8.61
CA ALA A 236 -37.33 12.60 -8.31
C ALA A 236 -37.27 11.39 -9.26
N ASN A 237 -36.91 11.63 -10.53
CA ASN A 237 -36.77 10.61 -11.57
C ASN A 237 -35.44 9.82 -11.50
N LYS A 238 -34.57 10.06 -10.51
CA LYS A 238 -33.31 9.32 -10.33
C LYS A 238 -33.34 8.47 -9.06
N SER A 239 -33.34 7.16 -9.23
CA SER A 239 -33.23 6.20 -8.12
C SER A 239 -31.81 6.20 -7.54
N GLY A 240 -31.65 6.13 -6.22
CA GLY A 240 -30.34 6.29 -5.60
C GLY A 240 -30.35 6.64 -4.11
N LEU A 241 -29.15 6.76 -3.54
CA LEU A 241 -28.92 7.28 -2.18
C LEU A 241 -28.36 8.69 -2.23
N TYR A 242 -28.84 9.55 -1.34
CA TYR A 242 -28.32 10.90 -1.24
C TYR A 242 -28.44 11.56 0.13
N PHE A 243 -27.67 12.62 0.35
CA PHE A 243 -27.76 13.44 1.56
C PHE A 243 -28.72 14.64 1.40
N ILE A 244 -29.45 14.95 2.48
CA ILE A 244 -29.98 16.28 2.78
C ILE A 244 -29.47 16.65 4.18
N GLY A 245 -28.51 17.56 4.26
CA GLY A 245 -27.79 17.85 5.51
C GLY A 245 -27.07 16.60 6.03
N ASN A 246 -27.48 16.13 7.20
CA ASN A 246 -26.93 14.92 7.86
C ASN A 246 -27.80 13.66 7.65
N LYS A 247 -28.89 13.76 6.89
CA LYS A 247 -29.84 12.66 6.67
C LYS A 247 -29.60 12.00 5.31
N ILE A 248 -29.55 10.67 5.30
CA ILE A 248 -29.43 9.83 4.11
C ILE A 248 -30.84 9.40 3.67
N TYR A 249 -31.18 9.68 2.42
CA TYR A 249 -32.44 9.28 1.81
C TYR A 249 -32.18 8.28 0.68
N PHE A 250 -33.08 7.30 0.56
CA PHE A 250 -33.20 6.43 -0.60
C PHE A 250 -34.38 6.89 -1.44
N ASN A 251 -34.13 7.15 -2.72
CA ASN A 251 -35.18 7.33 -3.72
C ASN A 251 -35.23 6.09 -4.59
N ASN A 252 -36.41 5.53 -4.78
CA ASN A 252 -36.64 4.46 -5.74
C ASN A 252 -37.94 4.75 -6.47
N ASP A 253 -37.85 5.11 -7.75
CA ASP A 253 -39.00 5.42 -8.61
C ASP A 253 -39.96 6.45 -7.98
N SER A 254 -39.39 7.59 -7.59
CA SER A 254 -40.06 8.71 -6.90
C SER A 254 -40.52 8.44 -5.46
N GLN A 255 -40.32 7.23 -4.92
CA GLN A 255 -40.58 6.95 -3.51
C GLN A 255 -39.37 7.30 -2.66
N LYS A 256 -39.51 8.35 -1.84
CA LYS A 256 -38.49 8.84 -0.92
C LYS A 256 -38.63 8.18 0.45
N LYS A 257 -37.55 7.56 0.93
CA LYS A 257 -37.46 6.94 2.27
C LYS A 257 -36.25 7.48 3.03
N LEU A 258 -36.43 7.90 4.27
CA LEU A 258 -35.31 8.17 5.18
C LEU A 258 -34.64 6.84 5.56
N VAL A 259 -33.34 6.74 5.32
CA VAL A 259 -32.55 5.55 5.66
C VAL A 259 -31.91 5.73 7.02
N HIS A 260 -31.14 6.81 7.22
CA HIS A 260 -30.40 7.03 8.46
C HIS A 260 -30.00 8.50 8.62
N GLU A 261 -29.61 8.90 9.83
CA GLU A 261 -28.98 10.18 10.11
C GLU A 261 -27.56 9.94 10.62
N ILE A 262 -26.58 10.60 10.00
CA ILE A 262 -25.17 10.49 10.38
C ILE A 262 -24.53 11.87 10.42
N LYS A 263 -23.85 12.17 11.52
CA LYS A 263 -23.12 13.41 11.74
C LYS A 263 -21.62 13.18 11.53
N ASN A 264 -20.88 14.25 11.23
CA ASN A 264 -19.42 14.29 11.29
C ASN A 264 -18.66 13.33 10.33
N LEU A 265 -19.11 13.23 9.07
CA LEU A 265 -18.33 12.56 8.01
C LEU A 265 -17.78 13.56 7.01
N ALA A 266 -16.52 13.38 6.61
CA ALA A 266 -15.93 14.11 5.49
C ALA A 266 -16.61 13.72 4.17
N SER A 267 -16.62 14.63 3.18
CA SER A 267 -17.32 14.42 1.90
C SER A 267 -16.94 13.13 1.18
N HIS A 268 -15.65 12.77 1.15
CA HIS A 268 -15.20 11.52 0.52
C HIS A 268 -15.70 10.27 1.27
N GLN A 269 -15.77 10.31 2.60
CA GLN A 269 -16.34 9.21 3.41
C GLN A 269 -17.84 9.08 3.20
N LYS A 270 -18.54 10.21 3.06
CA LYS A 270 -19.97 10.21 2.72
C LYS A 270 -20.21 9.45 1.40
N TYR A 271 -19.46 9.71 0.33
CA TYR A 271 -19.60 8.94 -0.92
C TYR A 271 -19.31 7.45 -0.74
N ASN A 272 -18.23 7.08 -0.03
CA ASN A 272 -17.91 5.68 0.26
C ASN A 272 -19.05 4.99 1.03
N LEU A 273 -19.68 5.69 1.97
CA LEU A 273 -20.77 5.16 2.78
C LEU A 273 -22.01 4.95 1.94
N LEU A 274 -22.41 5.93 1.13
CA LEU A 274 -23.56 5.79 0.24
C LEU A 274 -23.34 4.64 -0.75
N ALA A 275 -22.15 4.55 -1.34
CA ALA A 275 -21.80 3.49 -2.28
C ALA A 275 -21.88 2.10 -1.64
N ALA A 276 -21.33 1.95 -0.43
CA ALA A 276 -21.31 0.67 0.26
C ALA A 276 -22.70 0.24 0.75
N LEU A 277 -23.47 1.17 1.32
CA LEU A 277 -24.84 0.95 1.74
C LEU A 277 -25.73 0.54 0.56
N LEU A 278 -25.68 1.30 -0.54
CA LEU A 278 -26.50 1.01 -1.72
C LEU A 278 -26.06 -0.28 -2.40
N GLY A 279 -24.75 -0.54 -2.49
CA GLY A 279 -24.23 -1.77 -3.07
C GLY A 279 -24.70 -3.02 -2.31
N ALA A 280 -24.60 -3.01 -0.98
CA ALA A 280 -25.10 -4.11 -0.15
C ALA A 280 -26.63 -4.22 -0.17
N HIS A 281 -27.35 -3.10 -0.22
CA HIS A 281 -28.80 -3.10 -0.31
C HIS A 281 -29.30 -3.69 -1.64
N LEU A 282 -28.73 -3.27 -2.77
CA LEU A 282 -29.09 -3.80 -4.09
C LEU A 282 -28.71 -5.27 -4.28
N TYR A 283 -27.74 -5.76 -3.51
CA TYR A 283 -27.43 -7.19 -3.43
C TYR A 283 -28.46 -7.99 -2.60
N GLY A 284 -29.28 -7.32 -1.79
CA GLY A 284 -30.40 -7.93 -1.06
C GLY A 284 -30.40 -7.72 0.45
N LYS A 285 -29.48 -6.93 1.02
CA LYS A 285 -29.48 -6.67 2.47
C LYS A 285 -30.52 -5.60 2.86
N PRO A 286 -31.32 -5.84 3.93
CA PRO A 286 -32.30 -4.86 4.39
C PRO A 286 -31.60 -3.68 5.11
N TRP A 287 -32.14 -2.46 4.94
CA TRP A 287 -31.60 -1.25 5.57
C TRP A 287 -31.36 -1.39 7.07
N LYS A 288 -32.26 -2.08 7.80
CA LYS A 288 -32.17 -2.29 9.24
C LYS A 288 -30.89 -3.01 9.66
N GLU A 289 -30.42 -3.99 8.88
CA GLU A 289 -29.17 -4.71 9.14
C GLU A 289 -27.96 -3.84 8.81
N LEU A 290 -28.01 -3.13 7.69
CA LEU A 290 -26.92 -2.26 7.23
C LEU A 290 -26.63 -1.15 8.25
N ILE A 291 -27.67 -0.49 8.74
CA ILE A 291 -27.56 0.64 9.68
C ILE A 291 -26.89 0.21 10.99
N LYS A 292 -27.23 -0.97 11.52
CA LYS A 292 -26.62 -1.50 12.76
C LYS A 292 -25.09 -1.64 12.65
N LYS A 293 -24.58 -1.89 11.44
CA LYS A 293 -23.16 -2.13 11.19
C LYS A 293 -22.35 -0.88 10.87
N ILE A 294 -22.98 0.27 10.67
CA ILE A 294 -22.27 1.52 10.35
C ILE A 294 -21.26 1.88 11.45
N LYS A 295 -21.59 1.61 12.72
CA LYS A 295 -20.72 1.92 13.86
C LYS A 295 -19.43 1.09 13.91
N SER A 296 -19.41 -0.08 13.26
CA SER A 296 -18.29 -1.02 13.25
C SER A 296 -17.59 -1.09 11.89
N LEU A 297 -17.76 -0.07 11.04
CA LEU A 297 -17.13 -0.04 9.72
C LEU A 297 -15.60 -0.13 9.84
N PRO A 298 -14.97 -1.08 9.14
CA PRO A 298 -13.52 -1.25 9.20
C PRO A 298 -12.82 -0.09 8.51
N GLN A 299 -11.69 0.37 9.07
CA GLN A 299 -10.78 1.26 8.37
C GLN A 299 -9.73 0.42 7.63
N PRO A 300 -9.55 0.61 6.30
CA PRO A 300 -8.47 -0.07 5.60
C PRO A 300 -7.11 0.39 6.13
N SER A 301 -6.19 -0.56 6.34
CA SER A 301 -4.82 -0.23 6.75
C SER A 301 -4.15 0.76 5.81
N PHE A 302 -3.30 1.61 6.37
CA PHE A 302 -2.50 2.62 5.66
C PHE A 302 -3.30 3.71 4.94
N ARG A 303 -4.61 3.83 5.20
CA ARG A 303 -5.48 4.90 4.68
C ARG A 303 -6.07 5.71 5.82
N GLN A 304 -5.37 6.78 6.21
CA GLN A 304 -5.70 7.59 7.38
C GLN A 304 -5.98 6.73 8.64
N GLU A 305 -5.19 5.67 8.80
CA GLU A 305 -5.27 4.69 9.88
C GLU A 305 -4.72 5.30 11.17
N LEU A 306 -5.51 5.34 12.25
CA LEU A 306 -5.01 5.75 13.56
C LEU A 306 -4.16 4.60 14.12
N VAL A 307 -2.85 4.82 14.24
CA VAL A 307 -1.88 3.78 14.63
C VAL A 307 -1.29 4.00 16.02
N PHE A 308 -1.49 5.20 16.58
CA PHE A 308 -1.17 5.53 17.96
C PHE A 308 -2.16 6.56 18.50
N LYS A 309 -2.58 6.40 19.75
CA LYS A 309 -3.38 7.37 20.49
C LYS A 309 -2.89 7.50 21.92
N GLY A 310 -2.18 8.58 22.21
CA GLY A 310 -1.80 9.02 23.56
C GLY A 310 -2.73 10.11 24.10
N LYS A 311 -2.38 10.67 25.27
CA LYS A 311 -3.17 11.72 25.93
C LYS A 311 -3.32 12.98 25.07
N ASN A 312 -2.23 13.41 24.43
CA ASN A 312 -2.18 14.63 23.61
C ASN A 312 -1.73 14.35 22.17
N LEU A 313 -1.40 13.10 21.80
CA LEU A 313 -0.78 12.76 20.53
C LEU A 313 -1.58 11.69 19.78
N GLU A 314 -2.02 12.02 18.57
CA GLU A 314 -2.57 11.06 17.61
C GLU A 314 -1.61 10.90 16.43
N ILE A 315 -1.26 9.65 16.09
CA ILE A 315 -0.43 9.38 14.90
C ILE A 315 -1.23 8.59 13.87
N ILE A 316 -1.25 9.12 12.66
CA ILE A 316 -2.08 8.66 11.55
C ILE A 316 -1.20 8.17 10.40
N ASN A 317 -1.36 6.91 10.02
CA ASN A 317 -0.71 6.33 8.84
C ASN A 317 -1.61 6.45 7.61
N ASP A 318 -1.18 7.27 6.66
CA ASP A 318 -1.79 7.45 5.35
C ASP A 318 -0.79 7.14 4.22
N SER A 319 0.07 6.12 4.42
CA SER A 319 1.12 5.72 3.46
C SER A 319 0.57 5.34 2.07
N ALA A 320 -0.71 4.99 1.95
CA ALA A 320 -1.36 4.76 0.67
C ALA A 320 -1.58 6.04 -0.16
N SER A 321 -1.32 7.23 0.40
CA SER A 321 -1.31 8.51 -0.31
C SER A 321 -0.04 8.66 -1.15
N THR A 322 -0.05 8.08 -2.34
CA THR A 322 1.06 8.09 -3.29
C THR A 322 0.99 9.22 -4.33
N SER A 323 0.16 10.24 -4.10
CA SER A 323 0.00 11.40 -5.00
C SER A 323 -0.29 12.69 -4.23
N PRO A 324 0.09 13.88 -4.75
CA PRO A 324 -0.16 15.17 -4.10
C PRO A 324 -1.62 15.39 -3.71
N ASP A 325 -2.54 15.11 -4.62
CA ASP A 325 -3.97 15.22 -4.37
C ASP A 325 -4.48 14.32 -3.22
N ALA A 326 -3.82 13.19 -2.95
CA ALA A 326 -4.21 12.29 -1.86
C ALA A 326 -3.85 12.92 -0.50
N THR A 327 -2.67 13.51 -0.41
CA THR A 327 -2.23 14.30 0.74
C THR A 327 -3.05 15.57 0.91
N ILE A 328 -3.45 16.27 -0.17
CA ILE A 328 -4.38 17.41 -0.09
C ILE A 328 -5.68 16.99 0.60
N ALA A 329 -6.27 15.86 0.22
CA ALA A 329 -7.49 15.36 0.86
C ALA A 329 -7.30 14.99 2.34
N ALA A 330 -6.09 14.59 2.74
CA ALA A 330 -5.73 14.40 4.14
C ALA A 330 -5.64 15.75 4.88
N LEU A 331 -5.00 16.76 4.27
CA LEU A 331 -4.91 18.12 4.82
C LEU A 331 -6.27 18.82 4.91
N GLU A 332 -7.22 18.54 4.02
CA GLU A 332 -8.59 19.05 4.14
C GLU A 332 -9.33 18.47 5.36
N ARG A 333 -8.95 17.27 5.80
CA ARG A 333 -9.57 16.61 6.95
C ARG A 333 -8.91 16.99 8.27
N PHE A 334 -7.59 17.06 8.28
CA PHE A 334 -6.80 17.23 9.50
C PHE A 334 -6.21 18.63 9.66
N GLY A 335 -6.13 19.40 8.58
CA GLY A 335 -5.61 20.77 8.57
C GLY A 335 -6.53 21.76 9.27
N GLY A 336 -5.96 22.86 9.75
CA GLY A 336 -6.66 23.86 10.56
C GLY A 336 -6.71 23.53 12.06
N LYS A 337 -6.10 22.42 12.49
CA LYS A 337 -5.72 22.21 13.89
C LYS A 337 -4.38 22.91 14.14
N ASP A 338 -4.23 23.66 15.22
CA ASP A 338 -3.01 24.42 15.54
C ASP A 338 -1.75 23.56 15.72
N GLU A 339 -1.92 22.24 15.81
CA GLU A 339 -0.91 21.23 16.14
C GLU A 339 -0.81 20.09 15.10
N LEU A 340 -1.18 20.35 13.84
CA LEU A 340 -0.97 19.35 12.77
C LEU A 340 0.50 19.31 12.34
N THR A 341 1.09 18.12 12.40
CA THR A 341 2.41 17.77 11.85
C THR A 341 2.26 16.85 10.65
N LEU A 342 2.86 17.24 9.52
CA LEU A 342 2.82 16.49 8.28
C LEU A 342 4.19 15.84 8.01
N ILE A 343 4.19 14.51 7.90
CA ILE A 343 5.30 13.75 7.32
C ILE A 343 4.98 13.46 5.86
N THR A 344 5.77 14.01 4.93
CA THR A 344 5.56 13.87 3.47
C THR A 344 6.88 13.74 2.72
N GLY A 345 6.86 13.45 1.42
CA GLY A 345 8.06 13.30 0.58
C GLY A 345 8.39 11.85 0.22
N GLY A 346 9.46 11.68 -0.56
CA GLY A 346 9.93 10.40 -1.09
C GLY A 346 10.23 10.46 -2.59
N ALA A 347 9.98 9.37 -3.31
CA ALA A 347 10.33 9.26 -4.73
C ALA A 347 9.24 9.85 -5.65
N ASP A 348 9.67 10.52 -6.72
CA ASP A 348 8.76 11.13 -7.67
C ASP A 348 8.25 10.15 -8.73
N LYS A 349 7.04 10.43 -9.26
CA LYS A 349 6.41 9.78 -10.41
C LYS A 349 6.09 10.78 -11.52
N CYS A 350 6.89 11.85 -11.63
CA CYS A 350 6.61 13.01 -12.47
C CYS A 350 5.27 13.69 -12.10
N LEU A 351 5.03 13.90 -10.81
CA LEU A 351 3.79 14.50 -10.30
C LEU A 351 3.93 16.02 -10.13
N ASP A 352 2.80 16.73 -10.20
CA ASP A 352 2.74 18.17 -9.94
C ASP A 352 2.44 18.44 -8.45
N PHE A 353 3.36 19.14 -7.79
CA PHE A 353 3.29 19.45 -6.36
C PHE A 353 2.80 20.87 -6.07
N SER A 354 2.51 21.68 -7.09
CA SER A 354 2.13 23.10 -6.94
C SER A 354 0.88 23.28 -6.07
N GLY A 355 -0.16 22.48 -6.30
CA GLY A 355 -1.39 22.49 -5.50
C GLY A 355 -1.16 22.04 -4.05
N LEU A 356 -0.27 21.07 -3.84
CA LEU A 356 0.05 20.58 -2.49
C LEU A 356 0.83 21.63 -1.70
N ALA A 357 1.81 22.31 -2.31
CA ALA A 357 2.58 23.37 -1.66
C ALA A 357 1.66 24.50 -1.16
N LYS A 358 0.70 24.93 -1.98
CA LYS A 358 -0.34 25.90 -1.60
C LYS A 358 -1.15 25.42 -0.40
N LYS A 359 -1.56 24.14 -0.40
CA LYS A 359 -2.35 23.58 0.70
C LYS A 359 -1.55 23.46 1.99
N ILE A 360 -0.30 23.01 1.92
CA ILE A 360 0.62 22.95 3.07
C ILE A 360 0.74 24.33 3.71
N LYS A 361 0.97 25.38 2.90
CA LYS A 361 1.06 26.76 3.38
C LYS A 361 -0.14 27.21 4.22
N THR A 362 -1.34 26.74 3.88
CA THR A 362 -2.56 27.10 4.61
C THR A 362 -2.87 26.21 5.81
N CYS A 363 -2.22 25.04 5.94
CA CYS A 363 -2.65 24.01 6.88
C CYS A 363 -1.57 23.53 7.86
N VAL A 364 -0.29 23.77 7.59
CA VAL A 364 0.84 23.22 8.35
C VAL A 364 1.84 24.34 8.60
N LYS A 365 2.23 24.56 9.87
CA LYS A 365 3.29 25.50 10.23
C LYS A 365 4.67 24.96 9.79
N PRO A 366 5.63 25.81 9.40
CA PRO A 366 6.94 25.35 8.91
C PRO A 366 7.65 24.33 9.81
N GLU A 367 7.64 24.54 11.12
CA GLU A 367 8.24 23.66 12.13
C GLU A 367 7.61 22.26 12.20
N ASN A 368 6.36 22.15 11.73
CA ASN A 368 5.55 20.94 11.73
C ASN A 368 5.57 20.21 10.37
N LEU A 369 6.38 20.67 9.40
CA LEU A 369 6.58 19.99 8.13
C LEU A 369 7.87 19.14 8.18
N LEU A 370 7.70 17.81 8.17
CA LEU A 370 8.81 16.86 8.22
C LEU A 370 8.92 16.15 6.87
N LEU A 371 10.03 16.37 6.16
CA LEU A 371 10.22 15.86 4.82
C LEU A 371 11.08 14.60 4.82
N LEU A 372 10.54 13.50 4.30
CA LEU A 372 11.33 12.32 3.97
C LEU A 372 12.09 12.61 2.67
N GLU A 373 13.41 12.46 2.68
CA GLU A 373 14.27 12.72 1.53
C GLU A 373 13.92 11.84 0.32
N GLY A 374 13.96 12.45 -0.87
CA GLY A 374 13.82 11.80 -2.18
C GLY A 374 13.54 12.81 -3.29
N ASN A 375 13.48 12.35 -4.54
CA ASN A 375 13.32 13.21 -5.71
C ASN A 375 12.01 14.04 -5.70
N ALA A 376 10.91 13.50 -5.16
CA ALA A 376 9.65 14.26 -5.02
C ALA A 376 9.79 15.39 -4.00
N THR A 377 10.59 15.16 -2.96
CA THR A 377 10.83 16.12 -1.89
C THR A 377 11.52 17.37 -2.43
N LEU A 378 12.50 17.21 -3.31
CA LEU A 378 13.16 18.34 -3.98
C LEU A 378 12.18 19.18 -4.81
N LYS A 379 11.26 18.52 -5.53
CA LYS A 379 10.19 19.22 -6.28
C LYS A 379 9.24 19.97 -5.36
N LEU A 380 8.81 19.32 -4.28
CA LEU A 380 7.94 19.96 -3.29
C LEU A 380 8.61 21.18 -2.65
N ILE A 381 9.89 21.10 -2.29
CA ILE A 381 10.67 22.22 -1.75
C ILE A 381 10.69 23.39 -2.72
N ASN A 382 10.93 23.14 -4.01
CA ASN A 382 10.91 24.20 -5.03
C ASN A 382 9.55 24.89 -5.10
N GLU A 383 8.45 24.13 -5.04
CA GLU A 383 7.11 24.72 -5.03
C GLU A 383 6.81 25.46 -3.72
N LEU A 384 7.25 24.96 -2.55
CA LEU A 384 7.13 25.66 -1.28
C LEU A 384 7.88 27.00 -1.28
N ASN A 385 9.09 27.03 -1.86
CA ASN A 385 9.89 28.24 -2.03
C ASN A 385 9.19 29.27 -2.92
N LYS A 386 8.65 28.85 -4.07
CA LYS A 386 7.85 29.73 -4.96
C LYS A 386 6.62 30.33 -4.25
N ASN A 387 6.09 29.63 -3.26
CA ASN A 387 4.93 30.07 -2.48
C ASN A 387 5.32 30.86 -1.21
N ASN A 388 6.61 31.19 -1.00
CA ASN A 388 7.10 31.89 0.20
C ASN A 388 6.62 31.22 1.50
N TYR A 389 6.74 29.89 1.58
CA TYR A 389 6.29 29.13 2.74
C TYR A 389 7.19 29.33 3.97
N CYS A 390 8.49 29.14 3.81
CA CYS A 390 9.52 29.37 4.84
C CYS A 390 10.87 29.61 4.16
N LYS A 391 11.91 29.96 4.94
CA LYS A 391 13.26 30.05 4.38
C LYS A 391 13.78 28.63 4.09
N PRO A 392 14.57 28.41 3.02
CA PRO A 392 15.08 27.08 2.68
C PRO A 392 15.82 26.37 3.82
N LYS A 393 16.54 27.14 4.65
CA LYS A 393 17.29 26.63 5.82
C LYS A 393 16.41 26.11 6.96
N ASP A 394 15.13 26.49 7.00
CA ASP A 394 14.19 26.09 8.05
C ASP A 394 13.46 24.78 7.68
N ILE A 395 13.71 24.24 6.48
CA ILE A 395 13.09 23.00 6.00
C ILE A 395 13.78 21.79 6.64
N ARG A 396 13.02 20.97 7.37
CA ARG A 396 13.52 19.75 8.02
C ARG A 396 13.43 18.55 7.07
N ILE A 397 14.58 18.04 6.61
CA ILE A 397 14.68 16.87 5.74
C ILE A 397 15.35 15.71 6.50
N PHE A 398 14.79 14.52 6.37
CA PHE A 398 15.25 13.32 7.06
C PHE A 398 15.50 12.18 6.07
N ASN A 399 16.56 11.41 6.32
CA ASN A 399 16.92 10.26 5.49
C ASN A 399 15.97 9.05 5.68
N SER A 400 15.32 8.92 6.84
CA SER A 400 14.51 7.76 7.22
C SER A 400 13.28 8.13 8.05
N LEU A 401 12.25 7.27 7.99
CA LEU A 401 11.06 7.39 8.85
C LEU A 401 11.41 7.20 10.33
N ASN A 402 12.45 6.43 10.63
CA ASN A 402 12.89 6.20 12.01
C ASN A 402 13.38 7.50 12.64
N ALA A 403 14.28 8.22 11.96
CA ALA A 403 14.78 9.51 12.45
C ALA A 403 13.66 10.51 12.72
N ILE A 404 12.66 10.58 11.82
CA ILE A 404 11.48 11.43 11.99
C ILE A 404 10.72 11.04 13.25
N LEU A 405 10.34 9.76 13.39
CA LEU A 405 9.45 9.31 14.45
C LEU A 405 10.13 9.30 15.84
N THR A 406 11.42 9.00 15.90
CA THR A 406 12.21 9.14 17.13
C THR A 406 12.33 10.62 17.54
N GLY A 407 12.48 11.54 16.59
CA GLY A 407 12.42 12.98 16.86
C GLY A 407 11.06 13.41 17.40
N VAL A 408 9.98 12.97 16.74
CA VAL A 408 8.60 13.21 17.20
C VAL A 408 8.39 12.70 18.63
N ALA A 409 8.92 11.53 18.99
CA ALA A 409 8.78 10.99 20.34
C ALA A 409 9.52 11.77 21.44
N LYS A 410 10.58 12.51 21.08
CA LYS A 410 11.36 13.34 22.02
C LYS A 410 10.73 14.72 22.26
N GLU A 411 9.87 15.18 21.36
CA GLU A 411 9.23 16.49 21.43
C GLU A 411 7.81 16.34 22.05
N SER A 412 7.45 17.17 23.04
CA SER A 412 6.24 16.98 23.87
C SER A 412 4.99 17.73 23.41
N HIS A 413 5.03 18.41 22.26
CA HIS A 413 4.02 19.39 21.84
C HIS A 413 3.17 18.95 20.63
N TRP A 414 3.16 17.67 20.28
CA TRP A 414 2.45 17.19 19.09
C TRP A 414 0.99 16.88 19.39
N GLY A 415 0.10 17.49 18.61
CA GLY A 415 -1.32 17.15 18.61
C GLY A 415 -1.64 16.00 17.66
N THR A 416 -1.59 16.25 16.35
CA THR A 416 -1.84 15.22 15.32
C THR A 416 -0.64 15.12 14.39
N VAL A 417 0.00 13.96 14.33
CA VAL A 417 1.03 13.65 13.32
C VAL A 417 0.44 12.76 12.24
N ILE A 418 0.51 13.19 10.98
CA ILE A 418 0.05 12.40 9.84
C ILE A 418 1.18 12.09 8.88
N PHE A 419 1.34 10.80 8.56
CA PHE A 419 2.21 10.35 7.48
C PHE A 419 1.43 10.19 6.19
N SER A 420 1.51 11.18 5.30
CA SER A 420 0.81 11.21 4.02
C SER A 420 1.79 11.61 2.90
N PRO A 421 2.51 10.64 2.31
CA PRO A 421 3.75 10.87 1.56
C PRO A 421 3.68 11.77 0.33
N ALA A 422 2.50 11.93 -0.28
CA ALA A 422 2.29 12.56 -1.59
C ALA A 422 3.10 11.95 -2.76
N ALA A 423 3.94 10.95 -2.48
CA ALA A 423 5.01 10.49 -3.32
C ALA A 423 5.03 8.96 -3.38
N ALA A 424 5.69 8.45 -4.41
CA ALA A 424 5.93 7.03 -4.55
C ALA A 424 6.82 6.50 -3.42
N SER A 425 6.71 5.20 -3.19
CA SER A 425 7.48 4.45 -2.19
C SER A 425 8.76 3.85 -2.76
N PHE A 426 8.99 3.96 -4.07
CA PHE A 426 10.18 3.47 -4.75
C PHE A 426 11.44 4.19 -4.21
N GLU A 427 12.63 3.65 -4.48
CA GLU A 427 13.93 4.00 -3.86
C GLU A 427 14.11 3.44 -2.44
N LYS A 428 13.25 3.81 -1.47
CA LYS A 428 13.43 3.43 -0.05
C LYS A 428 12.59 2.24 0.42
N PHE A 429 11.54 1.84 -0.32
CA PHE A 429 10.63 0.78 0.09
C PHE A 429 10.22 -0.14 -1.07
N LYS A 430 9.80 -1.38 -0.75
CA LYS A 430 9.36 -2.34 -1.78
C LYS A 430 8.08 -1.90 -2.50
N ASN A 431 7.20 -1.18 -1.80
CA ASN A 431 5.94 -0.60 -2.26
C ASN A 431 5.30 0.23 -1.13
N GLU A 432 4.17 0.89 -1.42
CA GLU A 432 3.46 1.77 -0.49
C GLU A 432 2.92 1.04 0.75
N PHE A 433 2.61 -0.25 0.63
CA PHE A 433 2.18 -1.09 1.75
C PHE A 433 3.36 -1.52 2.62
N ASP A 434 4.52 -1.75 2.01
CA ASP A 434 5.76 -1.99 2.72
C ASP A 434 6.18 -0.79 3.56
N ARG A 435 6.15 0.40 2.94
CA ARG A 435 6.33 1.67 3.62
C ARG A 435 5.35 1.85 4.79
N GLY A 436 4.07 1.53 4.57
CA GLY A 436 3.05 1.59 5.62
C GLY A 436 3.32 0.63 6.77
N ARG A 437 3.71 -0.62 6.49
CA ARG A 437 4.09 -1.61 7.52
C ARG A 437 5.31 -1.17 8.30
N GLN A 438 6.34 -0.66 7.63
CA GLN A 438 7.54 -0.15 8.29
C GLN A 438 7.21 1.03 9.20
N PHE A 439 6.37 1.96 8.75
CA PHE A 439 5.86 3.05 9.60
C PHE A 439 5.16 2.50 10.86
N ASN A 440 4.21 1.56 10.72
CA ASN A 440 3.54 0.96 11.88
C ASN A 440 4.50 0.21 12.81
N LYS A 441 5.51 -0.49 12.26
CA LYS A 441 6.54 -1.17 13.05
C LYS A 441 7.35 -0.17 13.88
N ILE A 442 7.75 0.96 13.28
CA ILE A 442 8.47 2.03 13.97
C ILE A 442 7.59 2.65 15.05
N ILE A 443 6.33 2.97 14.73
CA ILE A 443 5.39 3.50 15.74
C ILE A 443 5.24 2.54 16.90
N ASN A 444 5.10 1.23 16.63
CA ASN A 444 4.96 0.25 17.68
C ASN A 444 6.19 0.19 18.58
N ARG A 445 7.39 0.24 17.99
CA ARG A 445 8.67 0.30 18.70
C ARG A 445 8.81 1.58 19.54
N VAL A 446 8.45 2.72 18.97
CA VAL A 446 8.73 4.04 19.56
C VAL A 446 7.67 4.47 20.58
N PHE A 447 6.39 4.09 20.38
CA PHE A 447 5.27 4.65 21.15
C PHE A 447 4.38 3.63 21.89
N ASN A 448 4.31 2.36 21.47
CA ASN A 448 3.34 1.37 22.02
C ASN A 448 3.95 0.33 22.98
N GLN A 449 5.24 0.40 23.28
CA GLN A 449 5.83 -0.44 24.32
C GLN A 449 5.49 0.18 25.70
N GLU A 450 4.60 -0.51 26.41
CA GLU A 450 3.92 -0.23 27.68
C GLU A 450 4.50 0.86 28.61
N HIS A 451 3.63 1.76 29.04
CA HIS A 451 3.70 2.57 30.28
C HIS A 451 5.09 3.03 30.76
N GLY A 452 5.51 4.21 30.28
CA GLY A 452 6.13 5.20 31.18
C GLY A 452 7.63 5.14 31.41
N LYS A 453 8.40 4.29 30.72
CA LYS A 453 9.86 4.46 30.58
C LYS A 453 10.25 4.06 29.18
N ILE A 454 11.01 4.92 28.48
CA ILE A 454 11.64 4.56 27.20
C ILE A 454 12.52 3.33 27.48
N LYS A 455 12.03 2.12 27.20
CA LYS A 455 12.92 0.97 27.07
C LYS A 455 13.53 1.06 25.68
N ARG A 456 14.66 1.77 25.61
CA ARG A 456 15.69 1.53 24.58
C ARG A 456 15.83 0.00 24.46
N SER A 457 15.96 -0.53 23.24
CA SER A 457 16.27 -1.96 23.08
C SER A 457 17.54 -2.31 23.88
N PRO A 458 17.72 -3.56 24.31
CA PRO A 458 18.96 -3.98 24.98
C PRO A 458 20.22 -3.52 24.23
N LEU A 459 20.21 -3.56 22.89
CA LEU A 459 21.31 -3.10 22.05
C LEU A 459 21.44 -1.58 21.97
N GLU A 460 20.33 -0.82 21.86
CA GLU A 460 20.40 0.64 21.91
C GLU A 460 20.90 1.13 23.28
N ASN A 461 20.48 0.50 24.38
CA ASN A 461 21.02 0.80 25.70
C ASN A 461 22.52 0.52 25.77
N ALA A 462 22.94 -0.64 25.28
CA ALA A 462 24.32 -1.05 25.41
C ALA A 462 25.27 -0.33 24.45
N TYR A 463 24.81 0.07 23.26
CA TYR A 463 25.56 0.96 22.36
C TYR A 463 25.86 2.32 23.01
N LEU A 464 24.86 2.93 23.66
CA LEU A 464 25.04 4.20 24.37
C LEU A 464 25.96 4.04 25.59
N LYS A 465 25.92 2.89 26.29
CA LYS A 465 26.87 2.61 27.37
C LYS A 465 28.32 2.61 26.89
N ILE A 466 28.62 2.05 25.71
CA ILE A 466 29.97 2.09 25.11
C ILE A 466 30.35 3.51 24.64
N HIS A 467 29.48 4.18 23.89
CA HIS A 467 29.83 5.39 23.15
C HIS A 467 29.60 6.69 23.91
N GLU A 468 28.65 6.72 24.85
CA GLU A 468 28.31 7.90 25.67
C GLU A 468 28.81 7.78 27.13
N LYS A 469 29.46 6.67 27.50
CA LYS A 469 30.01 6.40 28.85
C LYS A 469 28.97 6.50 29.98
N GLU A 470 27.72 6.14 29.71
CA GLU A 470 26.67 5.97 30.75
C GLU A 470 26.87 4.64 31.52
N SER A 471 28.03 4.40 32.14
CA SER A 471 28.33 3.12 32.81
C SER A 471 27.97 3.15 34.30
N GLU A 472 26.96 2.36 34.70
CA GLU A 472 26.63 2.03 36.10
C GLU A 472 27.68 1.07 36.72
N GLY A 473 28.97 1.44 36.68
CA GLY A 473 30.06 0.67 37.31
C GLY A 473 30.48 -0.64 36.63
N LEU A 474 30.20 -0.81 35.34
CA LEU A 474 30.70 -1.93 34.52
C LEU A 474 31.86 -1.47 33.63
N GLU A 475 32.83 -2.35 33.41
CA GLU A 475 33.95 -2.15 32.47
C GLU A 475 33.50 -2.37 31.02
N ASP A 476 34.17 -1.72 30.05
CA ASP A 476 33.77 -1.72 28.63
C ASP A 476 33.62 -3.15 28.03
N TRP A 477 34.47 -4.10 28.43
CA TRP A 477 34.41 -5.49 27.98
C TRP A 477 33.22 -6.27 28.55
N GLU A 478 32.71 -5.90 29.73
CA GLU A 478 31.52 -6.53 30.33
C GLU A 478 30.26 -6.07 29.60
N ILE A 479 30.23 -4.80 29.19
CA ILE A 479 29.20 -4.25 28.32
C ILE A 479 29.24 -4.93 26.95
N ALA A 480 30.43 -5.17 26.40
CA ALA A 480 30.61 -5.92 25.15
C ALA A 480 29.95 -7.30 25.20
N LYS A 481 30.13 -8.05 26.30
CA LYS A 481 29.55 -9.38 26.48
C LYS A 481 28.02 -9.32 26.51
N GLN A 482 27.44 -8.36 27.21
CA GLN A 482 25.97 -8.16 27.23
C GLN A 482 25.42 -7.85 25.84
N ILE A 483 26.17 -7.12 25.01
CA ILE A 483 25.78 -6.80 23.63
C ILE A 483 25.73 -8.07 22.78
N VAL A 484 26.75 -8.93 22.88
CA VAL A 484 26.82 -10.18 22.11
C VAL A 484 25.66 -11.12 22.40
N GLU A 485 25.20 -11.18 23.65
CA GLU A 485 24.07 -12.04 24.04
C GLU A 485 22.75 -11.65 23.37
N VAL A 486 22.60 -10.36 23.06
CA VAL A 486 21.36 -9.79 22.54
C VAL A 486 21.46 -9.58 21.02
N LEU A 487 22.66 -9.39 20.45
CA LEU A 487 22.94 -8.96 19.07
C LEU A 487 22.11 -9.60 17.93
N ASP A 488 21.68 -10.85 18.06
CA ASP A 488 20.93 -11.59 17.03
C ASP A 488 19.44 -11.83 17.35
N ASP A 489 18.86 -11.13 18.33
CA ASP A 489 17.45 -11.30 18.68
C ASP A 489 16.50 -10.78 17.57
N PRO A 490 15.75 -11.68 16.90
CA PRO A 490 14.93 -11.34 15.73
C PRO A 490 13.82 -10.32 16.03
N ASN A 491 13.47 -10.10 17.30
CA ASN A 491 12.42 -9.19 17.69
C ASN A 491 12.85 -7.72 17.64
N TRP A 492 14.14 -7.42 17.77
CA TRP A 492 14.62 -6.03 17.83
C TRP A 492 15.92 -5.75 17.08
N ILE A 493 16.54 -6.72 16.39
CA ILE A 493 17.67 -6.48 15.48
C ILE A 493 17.40 -5.25 14.60
N ASP A 494 18.17 -4.19 14.84
CA ASP A 494 18.38 -3.09 13.92
C ASP A 494 19.69 -3.39 13.18
N PRO A 495 19.65 -3.86 11.92
CA PRO A 495 20.81 -4.40 11.25
C PRO A 495 21.94 -3.40 11.05
N ASP A 496 21.69 -2.10 11.08
CA ASP A 496 22.76 -1.11 10.95
C ASP A 496 23.44 -0.87 12.31
N LEU A 497 22.65 -0.70 13.38
CA LEU A 497 23.19 -0.53 14.74
C LEU A 497 23.92 -1.79 15.22
N ALA A 498 23.40 -2.97 14.92
CA ALA A 498 24.05 -4.24 15.26
C ALA A 498 25.42 -4.38 14.59
N LYS A 499 25.58 -3.86 13.37
CA LYS A 499 26.87 -3.85 12.64
C LYS A 499 27.86 -2.88 13.25
N GLU A 500 27.40 -1.71 13.67
CA GLU A 500 28.21 -0.72 14.39
C GLU A 500 28.68 -1.28 15.74
N CYS A 501 27.77 -1.88 16.53
CA CYS A 501 28.12 -2.57 17.77
C CYS A 501 29.16 -3.67 17.58
N LEU A 502 28.97 -4.56 16.59
CA LEU A 502 29.91 -5.64 16.29
C LEU A 502 31.30 -5.09 15.95
N TYR A 503 31.38 -4.02 15.17
CA TYR A 503 32.65 -3.37 14.85
C TYR A 503 33.31 -2.75 16.09
N SER A 504 32.55 -2.04 16.92
CA SER A 504 33.06 -1.46 18.17
C SER A 504 33.62 -2.52 19.11
N ILE A 505 32.97 -3.68 19.22
CA ILE A 505 33.43 -4.81 20.06
C ILE A 505 34.82 -5.29 19.64
N VAL A 506 35.12 -5.30 18.34
CA VAL A 506 36.41 -5.77 17.82
C VAL A 506 37.51 -4.70 17.93
N HIS A 507 37.18 -3.43 17.67
CA HIS A 507 38.20 -2.39 17.45
C HIS A 507 38.23 -1.24 18.46
N GLU A 508 37.15 -1.02 19.19
CA GLU A 508 36.97 0.19 20.00
C GLU A 508 36.89 -0.10 21.51
N ILE A 509 36.69 -1.36 21.90
CA ILE A 509 36.61 -1.80 23.30
C ILE A 509 37.99 -2.22 23.83
N SER A 510 38.29 -1.79 25.06
CA SER A 510 39.47 -2.24 25.82
C SER A 510 39.16 -3.51 26.60
N TYR A 511 40.06 -4.48 26.56
CA TYR A 511 39.94 -5.78 27.23
C TYR A 511 41.03 -5.96 28.30
N PRO A 512 40.73 -6.66 29.41
CA PRO A 512 41.69 -6.83 30.51
C PRO A 512 42.86 -7.75 30.15
N ASP A 513 42.64 -8.71 29.24
CA ASP A 513 43.63 -9.66 28.77
C ASP A 513 43.24 -10.23 27.40
N GLU A 514 44.20 -10.86 26.72
CA GLU A 514 44.03 -11.44 25.38
C GLU A 514 43.10 -12.67 25.35
N GLU A 515 42.93 -13.38 26.45
CA GLU A 515 42.05 -14.55 26.53
C GLU A 515 40.58 -14.11 26.57
N THR A 516 40.27 -13.10 27.38
CA THR A 516 38.95 -12.44 27.46
C THR A 516 38.58 -11.81 26.12
N LYS A 517 39.50 -11.10 25.48
CA LYS A 517 39.31 -10.51 24.14
C LYS A 517 38.91 -11.57 23.11
N LYS A 518 39.67 -12.67 23.03
CA LYS A 518 39.38 -13.78 22.11
C LYS A 518 38.02 -14.40 22.37
N SER A 519 37.66 -14.63 23.64
CA SER A 519 36.38 -15.23 24.01
C SER A 519 35.17 -14.38 23.55
N VAL A 520 35.21 -13.07 23.79
CA VAL A 520 34.11 -12.16 23.41
C VAL A 520 34.00 -12.01 21.90
N ILE A 521 35.13 -11.89 21.18
CA ILE A 521 35.15 -11.78 19.71
C ILE A 521 34.58 -13.05 19.07
N LEU A 522 34.96 -14.24 19.55
CA LEU A 522 34.42 -15.51 19.01
C LEU A 522 32.89 -15.60 19.15
N MET A 523 32.34 -15.18 20.28
CA MET A 523 30.87 -15.12 20.47
C MET A 523 30.22 -14.09 19.53
N ALA A 524 30.85 -12.93 19.34
CA ALA A 524 30.37 -11.89 18.44
C ALA A 524 30.33 -12.38 16.98
N GLU A 525 31.34 -13.14 16.56
CA GLU A 525 31.44 -13.70 15.21
C GLU A 525 30.38 -14.76 14.92
N GLU A 526 30.05 -15.61 15.90
CA GLU A 526 28.96 -16.57 15.78
C GLU A 526 27.62 -15.86 15.51
N LYS A 527 27.38 -14.77 16.25
CA LYS A 527 26.18 -13.92 16.12
C LYS A 527 26.19 -13.08 14.85
N ALA A 528 27.36 -12.67 14.37
CA ALA A 528 27.53 -11.80 13.21
C ALA A 528 26.94 -12.40 11.92
N ARG A 529 26.87 -13.73 11.79
CA ARG A 529 26.26 -14.40 10.61
C ARG A 529 24.77 -14.08 10.43
N ASN A 530 24.07 -13.78 11.53
CA ASN A 530 22.66 -13.37 11.50
C ASN A 530 22.48 -11.89 11.10
N VAL A 531 23.55 -11.08 11.24
CA VAL A 531 23.55 -9.63 11.03
C VAL A 531 24.20 -9.25 9.67
N PHE A 532 25.24 -9.98 9.27
CA PHE A 532 25.97 -9.87 8.01
C PHE A 532 25.77 -11.17 7.18
N PRO A 533 24.74 -11.23 6.32
CA PRO A 533 24.45 -12.41 5.52
C PRO A 533 25.63 -12.89 4.64
N GLU A 534 26.53 -11.99 4.27
CA GLU A 534 27.76 -12.26 3.50
C GLU A 534 28.76 -13.14 4.24
N LEU A 535 28.71 -13.23 5.58
CA LEU A 535 29.55 -14.13 6.36
C LEU A 535 29.10 -15.60 6.26
N SER A 536 27.89 -15.86 5.76
CA SER A 536 27.39 -17.24 5.55
C SER A 536 28.09 -17.98 4.39
N GLU A 537 28.91 -17.28 3.59
CA GLU A 537 29.71 -17.85 2.51
C GLU A 537 31.13 -18.22 2.96
N ILE A 538 31.46 -18.08 4.26
CA ILE A 538 32.79 -18.33 4.80
C ILE A 538 32.73 -19.50 5.81
N ASP A 539 33.51 -20.56 5.54
CA ASP A 539 33.39 -21.85 6.24
C ASP A 539 34.05 -21.88 7.64
N GLU A 540 34.87 -20.88 8.03
CA GLU A 540 35.52 -20.82 9.36
C GLU A 540 35.47 -19.43 10.01
N VAL A 541 35.58 -19.39 11.34
CA VAL A 541 35.56 -18.19 12.18
C VAL A 541 36.98 -17.62 12.30
N HIS A 542 37.21 -16.37 11.88
CA HIS A 542 38.52 -15.70 11.89
C HIS A 542 38.39 -14.25 12.39
N MET A 543 39.35 -13.82 13.21
CA MET A 543 39.39 -12.54 13.96
C MET A 543 39.10 -11.25 13.15
N ASP A 544 39.26 -11.26 11.82
CA ASP A 544 39.18 -10.06 10.97
C ASP A 544 37.90 -10.00 10.08
N GLN A 545 36.95 -10.93 10.25
CA GLN A 545 35.79 -11.04 9.35
C GLN A 545 34.75 -9.94 9.55
N ILE A 546 34.51 -9.56 10.81
CA ILE A 546 33.57 -8.48 11.15
C ILE A 546 34.07 -7.16 10.53
N GLU A 547 35.38 -6.90 10.58
CA GLU A 547 36.00 -5.73 9.98
C GLU A 547 35.79 -5.68 8.46
N TYR A 548 36.07 -6.80 7.79
CA TYR A 548 35.89 -6.91 6.34
C TYR A 548 34.43 -6.68 5.92
N ALA A 549 33.48 -7.34 6.60
CA ALA A 549 32.05 -7.21 6.32
C ALA A 549 31.56 -5.79 6.60
N TYR A 550 31.99 -5.17 7.69
CA TYR A 550 31.66 -3.80 8.04
C TYR A 550 32.20 -2.79 7.01
N ASN A 551 33.47 -2.92 6.60
CA ASN A 551 34.07 -2.04 5.60
C ASN A 551 33.37 -2.15 4.24
N LYS A 552 33.03 -3.38 3.81
CA LYS A 552 32.24 -3.62 2.60
C LYS A 552 30.86 -2.98 2.68
N TRP A 553 30.13 -3.18 3.78
CA TRP A 553 28.84 -2.52 4.05
C TRP A 553 28.97 -0.99 4.00
N ARG A 554 30.00 -0.42 4.63
CA ARG A 554 30.25 1.03 4.66
C ARG A 554 30.49 1.58 3.26
N GLN A 555 31.29 0.89 2.44
CA GLN A 555 31.54 1.26 1.04
C GLN A 555 30.25 1.18 0.20
N GLU A 556 29.45 0.13 0.37
CA GLU A 556 28.15 0.00 -0.30
C GLU A 556 27.18 1.12 0.10
N LYS A 557 27.14 1.50 1.39
CA LYS A 557 26.34 2.65 1.85
C LYS A 557 26.84 3.97 1.25
N GLN A 558 28.14 4.20 1.20
CA GLN A 558 28.70 5.41 0.60
C GLN A 558 28.43 5.49 -0.90
N ALA A 559 28.42 4.36 -1.61
CA ALA A 559 28.09 4.29 -3.04
C ALA A 559 26.59 4.44 -3.34
N GLN A 560 25.71 4.20 -2.37
CA GLN A 560 24.26 4.46 -2.48
C GLN A 560 23.88 5.91 -2.18
N ASN A 561 24.75 6.64 -1.47
CA ASN A 561 24.57 8.05 -1.12
C ASN A 561 25.25 9.03 -2.10
N LYS A 562 25.98 8.51 -3.09
CA LYS A 562 26.51 9.25 -4.25
C LYS A 562 25.70 8.91 -5.49
#